data_AF-A0A4Y9T9Q7-F1
#
_entry.id   AF-A0A4Y9T9Q7-F1
#
_cell.length_a   1.000
_cell.length_b   1.000
_cell.length_c   1.000
_cell.angle_alpha   90.00
_cell.angle_beta   90.00
_cell.angle_gamma   90.00
#
_symmetry.space_group_name_H-M   'P 1'
#
loop_
_entity.id
_entity.type
_entity.pdbx_description
1 polymer ?
#
loop_
_entity_poly.entity_id
_entity_poly.type
_entity_poly.pdbx_seq_one_letter_code
_entity_poly.pdbx_strand_id
1 'polypeptide(L)'
;REASDEVERIGIERAWQEIEQADRVLFMVDGTTTDAVDPAEIWPEFIARLPAKLPITVVRNKADITGETLGMSEVNGHALIRLSARTGEGVDVLRNHLKQSMGFDTNMEGGFLARRRHLQALEQAAEHLQQGKAQLLGAWAGEL
;
A
#
# COMPACT_ATOMS: atom_id res chain seq x y z
N ARG A 1 -9.01 22.63 26.93
CA ARG A 1 -8.51 22.43 25.54
C ARG A 1 -7.40 21.38 25.46
N GLU A 2 -6.73 21.03 26.57
CA GLU A 2 -5.69 19.97 26.65
C GLU A 2 -6.15 18.56 26.23
N ALA A 3 -7.43 18.21 26.44
CA ALA A 3 -7.94 16.90 26.03
C ALA A 3 -8.06 16.70 24.51
N SER A 4 -8.13 17.79 23.72
CA SER A 4 -8.15 17.70 22.24
C SER A 4 -6.78 17.31 21.71
N ASP A 5 -5.74 17.95 22.25
CA ASP A 5 -4.35 17.73 21.83
C ASP A 5 -3.88 16.31 22.15
N GLU A 6 -4.29 15.75 23.30
CA GLU A 6 -3.94 14.38 23.67
C GLU A 6 -4.63 13.33 22.78
N VAL A 7 -5.90 13.54 22.42
CA VAL A 7 -6.62 12.65 21.50
C VAL A 7 -6.02 12.73 20.09
N GLU A 8 -5.66 13.92 19.62
CA GLU A 8 -4.98 14.11 18.33
C GLU A 8 -3.59 13.47 18.32
N ARG A 9 -2.82 13.61 19.40
CA ARG A 9 -1.51 12.97 19.57
C ARG A 9 -1.61 11.45 19.48
N ILE A 10 -2.56 10.84 20.19
CA ILE A 10 -2.83 9.39 20.12
C ILE A 10 -3.27 8.99 18.71
N GLY A 11 -4.06 9.83 18.04
CA GLY A 11 -4.47 9.63 16.64
C GLY A 11 -3.28 9.57 15.68
N ILE A 12 -2.34 10.50 15.82
CA ILE A 12 -1.10 10.53 15.03
C ILE A 12 -0.24 9.30 15.34
N GLU A 13 -0.09 8.95 16.63
CA GLU A 13 0.72 7.81 17.06
C GLU A 13 0.17 6.48 16.53
N ARG A 14 -1.16 6.31 16.53
CA ARG A 14 -1.81 5.16 15.89
C ARG A 14 -1.63 5.16 14.38
N ALA A 15 -1.76 6.30 13.71
CA ALA A 15 -1.52 6.38 12.28
C ALA A 15 -0.09 5.93 11.93
N TRP A 16 0.91 6.29 12.74
CA TRP A 16 2.29 5.81 12.56
C TRP A 16 2.43 4.29 12.70
N GLN A 17 1.77 3.68 13.68
CA GLN A 17 1.79 2.22 13.86
C GLN A 17 1.13 1.47 12.69
N GLU A 18 0.06 2.03 12.13
CA GLU A 18 -0.60 1.45 10.95
C GLU A 18 0.26 1.59 9.68
N ILE A 19 1.01 2.69 9.54
CA ILE A 19 1.94 2.89 8.42
C ILE A 19 3.03 1.82 8.37
N GLU A 20 3.51 1.33 9.51
CA GLU A 20 4.51 0.25 9.57
C GLU A 20 3.99 -1.07 8.98
N GLN A 21 2.68 -1.30 9.03
CA GLN A 21 2.02 -2.50 8.50
C GLN A 21 1.38 -2.28 7.12
N ALA A 22 1.40 -1.04 6.61
CA ALA A 22 0.77 -0.71 5.35
C ALA A 22 1.55 -1.26 4.16
N ASP A 23 0.83 -1.67 3.11
CA ASP A 23 1.44 -2.05 1.83
C ASP A 23 1.81 -0.84 0.97
N ARG A 24 1.21 0.32 1.25
CA ARG A 24 1.39 1.59 0.51
C ARG A 24 0.88 2.79 1.30
N VAL A 25 1.50 3.95 1.07
CA VAL A 25 1.03 5.24 1.59
C VAL A 25 0.42 6.08 0.48
N LEU A 26 -0.78 6.62 0.71
CA LEU A 26 -1.32 7.74 -0.08
C LEU A 26 -0.98 9.05 0.63
N PHE A 27 -0.13 9.85 -0.01
CA PHE A 27 0.26 11.16 0.50
C PHE A 27 -0.56 12.24 -0.20
N MET A 28 -1.64 12.68 0.45
CA MET A 28 -2.57 13.65 -0.11
C MET A 28 -2.12 15.08 0.16
N VAL A 29 -2.03 15.87 -0.90
CA VAL A 29 -1.56 17.26 -0.89
C VAL A 29 -2.62 18.13 -1.53
N ASP A 30 -2.88 19.27 -0.91
CA ASP A 30 -3.68 20.31 -1.54
C ASP A 30 -2.84 21.02 -2.60
N GLY A 31 -3.19 20.90 -3.87
CA GLY A 31 -2.42 21.52 -4.94
C GLY A 31 -2.38 23.05 -4.87
N THR A 32 -3.29 23.68 -4.13
CA THR A 32 -3.34 25.14 -3.98
C THR A 32 -2.35 25.69 -2.96
N THR A 33 -1.75 24.85 -2.11
CA THR A 33 -0.86 25.30 -1.03
C THR A 33 0.62 25.22 -1.40
N THR A 34 0.99 24.39 -2.37
CA THR A 34 2.38 24.21 -2.80
C THR A 34 2.45 23.67 -4.22
N ASP A 35 3.44 24.13 -4.98
CA ASP A 35 3.79 23.57 -6.31
C ASP A 35 4.72 22.35 -6.20
N ALA A 36 5.24 22.07 -5.00
CA ALA A 36 6.10 20.92 -4.79
C ALA A 36 5.36 19.61 -5.09
N VAL A 37 5.99 18.76 -5.88
CA VAL A 37 5.46 17.47 -6.33
C VAL A 37 6.16 16.29 -5.67
N ASP A 38 7.36 16.52 -5.14
CA ASP A 38 8.13 15.53 -4.40
C ASP A 38 7.68 15.53 -2.93
N PRO A 39 7.26 14.38 -2.39
CA PRO A 39 6.82 14.32 -1.00
C PRO A 39 7.96 14.64 0.00
N ALA A 40 9.23 14.43 -0.37
CA ALA A 40 10.38 14.80 0.45
C ALA A 40 10.60 16.32 0.53
N GLU A 41 10.14 17.08 -0.47
CA GLU A 41 10.13 18.55 -0.42
C GLU A 41 8.94 19.09 0.38
N ILE A 42 7.80 18.40 0.31
CA ILE A 42 6.55 18.81 0.96
C ILE A 42 6.61 18.53 2.47
N TRP A 43 7.06 17.33 2.86
CA TRP A 43 7.20 16.94 4.26
C TRP A 43 8.41 16.02 4.49
N PRO A 44 9.63 16.59 4.54
CA PRO A 44 10.86 15.82 4.66
C PRO A 44 10.88 14.88 5.88
N GLU A 45 10.36 15.36 7.02
CA GLU A 45 10.32 14.63 8.29
C GLU A 45 9.43 13.39 8.22
N PHE A 46 8.30 13.48 7.50
CA PHE A 46 7.40 12.35 7.31
C PHE A 46 8.08 11.27 6.47
N ILE A 47 8.69 11.66 5.35
CA ILE A 47 9.38 10.74 4.43
C ILE A 47 10.59 10.08 5.08
N ALA A 48 11.36 10.83 5.88
CA ALA A 48 12.50 10.29 6.61
C ALA A 48 12.11 9.21 7.64
N ARG A 49 10.86 9.25 8.12
CA ARG A 49 10.34 8.29 9.10
C ARG A 49 9.67 7.07 8.45
N LEU A 50 9.37 7.12 7.14
CA LEU A 50 8.79 5.99 6.43
C LEU A 50 9.81 4.87 6.19
N PRO A 51 9.38 3.60 6.17
CA PRO A 51 10.22 2.50 5.73
C PRO A 51 10.69 2.71 4.28
N ALA A 52 11.98 2.55 4.01
CA ALA A 52 12.59 2.84 2.69
C ALA A 52 11.99 2.03 1.51
N LYS A 53 11.29 0.92 1.79
CA LYS A 53 10.65 0.08 0.77
C LYS A 53 9.15 0.34 0.60
N LEU A 54 8.56 1.20 1.41
CA LEU A 54 7.12 1.43 1.40
C LEU A 54 6.76 2.32 0.20
N PRO A 55 5.98 1.82 -0.78
CA PRO A 55 5.60 2.61 -1.94
C PRO A 55 4.75 3.81 -1.53
N ILE A 56 5.00 4.96 -2.15
CA ILE A 56 4.27 6.20 -1.90
C ILE A 56 3.55 6.62 -3.18
N THR A 57 2.31 7.05 -3.04
CA THR A 57 1.55 7.70 -4.11
C THR A 57 1.14 9.08 -3.64
N VAL A 58 1.69 10.11 -4.29
CA VAL A 58 1.34 11.50 -4.03
C VAL A 58 0.05 11.83 -4.77
N VAL A 59 -0.94 12.34 -4.05
CA VAL A 59 -2.23 12.74 -4.61
C VAL A 59 -2.36 14.25 -4.47
N ARG A 60 -2.18 14.97 -5.57
CA ARG A 60 -2.43 16.41 -5.64
C ARG A 60 -3.91 16.66 -5.92
N ASN A 61 -4.61 17.08 -4.88
CA ASN A 61 -6.04 17.37 -4.93
C ASN A 61 -6.27 18.84 -5.34
N LYS A 62 -7.51 19.17 -5.72
CA LYS A 62 -7.98 20.50 -6.13
C LYS A 62 -7.46 20.97 -7.48
N ALA A 63 -7.25 20.05 -8.42
CA ALA A 63 -6.90 20.38 -9.81
C ALA A 63 -7.92 21.30 -10.51
N ASP A 64 -9.17 21.32 -10.05
CA ASP A 64 -10.22 22.26 -10.51
C ASP A 64 -9.88 23.73 -10.21
N ILE A 65 -9.07 23.97 -9.18
CA ILE A 65 -8.66 25.33 -8.76
C ILE A 65 -7.27 25.66 -9.33
N THR A 66 -6.33 24.70 -9.30
CA THR A 66 -4.97 24.93 -9.78
C THR A 66 -4.85 24.94 -11.30
N GLY A 67 -5.83 24.36 -12.02
CA GLY A 67 -5.76 24.19 -13.47
C GLY A 67 -4.70 23.17 -13.91
N GLU A 68 -4.16 22.38 -12.98
CA GLU A 68 -3.21 21.33 -13.27
C GLU A 68 -3.81 20.28 -14.22
N THR A 69 -3.00 19.76 -15.14
CA THR A 69 -3.44 18.67 -16.01
C THR A 69 -3.69 17.41 -15.19
N LEU A 70 -4.95 16.98 -15.17
CA LEU A 70 -5.39 15.75 -14.53
C LEU A 70 -4.65 14.54 -15.10
N GLY A 71 -4.37 13.55 -14.25
CA GLY A 71 -3.76 12.30 -14.68
C GLY A 71 -2.68 11.80 -13.74
N MET A 72 -1.93 10.81 -14.22
CA MET A 72 -0.84 10.18 -13.50
C MET A 72 0.49 10.47 -14.18
N SER A 73 1.50 10.73 -13.36
CA SER A 73 2.90 10.87 -13.76
C SER A 73 3.79 10.23 -12.69
N GLU A 74 5.08 10.12 -12.95
CA GLU A 74 6.05 9.65 -11.98
C GLU A 74 7.06 10.76 -11.68
N VAL A 75 7.35 10.98 -10.40
CA VAL A 75 8.33 11.97 -9.94
C VAL A 75 9.21 11.32 -8.90
N ASN A 76 10.52 11.28 -9.14
CA ASN A 76 11.52 10.72 -8.23
C ASN A 76 11.20 9.30 -7.73
N GLY A 77 10.65 8.45 -8.61
CA GLY A 77 10.26 7.08 -8.28
C GLY A 77 8.94 6.95 -7.52
N HIS A 78 8.20 8.05 -7.35
CA HIS A 78 6.89 8.08 -6.73
C HIS A 78 5.80 8.33 -7.76
N ALA A 79 4.68 7.60 -7.64
CA ALA A 79 3.50 7.86 -8.43
C ALA A 79 2.87 9.18 -7.99
N LEU A 80 2.61 10.08 -8.94
CA LEU A 80 1.98 11.36 -8.73
C LEU A 80 0.66 11.42 -9.48
N ILE A 81 -0.44 11.64 -8.77
CA ILE A 81 -1.79 11.68 -9.33
C ILE A 81 -2.39 13.04 -9.03
N ARG A 82 -2.79 13.75 -10.09
CA ARG A 82 -3.49 15.03 -10.02
C ARG A 82 -4.97 14.80 -10.25
N LEU A 83 -5.79 15.20 -9.28
CA LEU A 83 -7.23 15.01 -9.32
C LEU A 83 -7.97 16.19 -8.68
N SER A 84 -9.27 16.27 -8.93
CA SER A 84 -10.20 17.05 -8.12
C SER A 84 -11.17 16.11 -7.41
N ALA A 85 -11.00 15.98 -6.09
CA ALA A 85 -11.92 15.19 -5.28
C ALA A 85 -13.32 15.85 -5.21
N ARG A 86 -13.41 17.16 -5.48
CA ARG A 86 -14.68 17.90 -5.47
C ARG A 86 -15.50 17.60 -6.72
N THR A 87 -14.88 17.64 -7.90
CA THR A 87 -15.58 17.36 -9.17
C THR A 87 -15.63 15.86 -9.46
N GLY A 88 -14.76 15.06 -8.83
CA GLY A 88 -14.60 13.63 -9.07
C GLY A 88 -13.64 13.33 -10.23
N GLU A 89 -13.13 14.35 -10.92
CA GLU A 89 -12.25 14.17 -12.06
C GLU A 89 -10.87 13.64 -11.61
N GLY A 90 -10.35 12.64 -12.34
CA GLY A 90 -9.08 11.98 -12.00
C GLY A 90 -9.18 10.94 -10.86
N VAL A 91 -10.31 10.82 -10.17
CA VAL A 91 -10.50 9.81 -9.13
C VAL A 91 -10.46 8.39 -9.70
N ASP A 92 -10.94 8.18 -10.93
CA ASP A 92 -10.84 6.88 -11.61
C ASP A 92 -9.40 6.50 -11.91
N VAL A 93 -8.53 7.47 -12.21
CA VAL A 93 -7.09 7.25 -12.40
C VAL A 93 -6.47 6.75 -11.09
N LEU A 94 -6.78 7.41 -9.97
CA LEU A 94 -6.36 6.95 -8.64
C LEU A 94 -6.86 5.53 -8.35
N ARG A 95 -8.13 5.24 -8.60
CA ARG A 95 -8.71 3.92 -8.39
C ARG A 95 -8.00 2.83 -9.20
N ASN A 96 -7.74 3.09 -10.48
CA ASN A 96 -7.07 2.14 -11.36
C ASN A 96 -5.62 1.91 -10.95
N HIS A 97 -4.91 2.98 -10.57
CA HIS A 97 -3.55 2.88 -10.02
C HIS A 97 -3.50 2.03 -8.75
N LEU A 98 -4.46 2.20 -7.83
CA LEU A 98 -4.52 1.39 -6.62
C LEU A 98 -4.82 -0.08 -6.91
N LYS A 99 -5.71 -0.37 -7.86
CA LYS A 99 -5.96 -1.76 -8.30
C LYS A 99 -4.68 -2.41 -8.82
N GLN A 100 -3.99 -1.75 -9.76
CA GLN A 100 -2.74 -2.25 -10.33
C GLN A 100 -1.65 -2.42 -9.27
N SER A 101 -1.51 -1.44 -8.39
CA SER A 101 -0.52 -1.43 -7.31
C SER A 101 -0.71 -2.55 -6.30
N MET A 102 -1.95 -2.98 -6.07
CA MET A 102 -2.28 -4.09 -5.17
C MET A 102 -2.27 -5.46 -5.88
N GLY A 103 -1.83 -5.52 -7.15
CA GLY A 103 -1.84 -6.75 -7.94
C GLY A 103 -3.25 -7.24 -8.29
N PHE A 104 -4.25 -6.34 -8.30
CA PHE A 104 -5.62 -6.67 -8.69
C PHE A 104 -5.68 -6.75 -10.22
N ASP A 105 -5.29 -7.90 -10.76
CA ASP A 105 -5.33 -8.19 -12.18
C ASP A 105 -6.71 -8.77 -12.56
N THR A 106 -7.51 -8.01 -13.30
CA THR A 106 -8.88 -8.42 -13.69
C THR A 106 -8.91 -9.59 -14.67
N ASN A 107 -7.75 -10.00 -15.21
CA ASN A 107 -7.62 -11.14 -16.12
C ASN A 107 -7.53 -12.51 -15.43
N MET A 108 -7.62 -12.57 -14.10
CA MET A 108 -7.82 -13.83 -13.39
C MET A 108 -9.31 -14.23 -13.40
N GLU A 109 -9.81 -14.68 -14.56
CA GLU A 109 -10.94 -15.61 -14.56
C GLU A 109 -10.51 -16.85 -13.74
N GLY A 110 -10.92 -16.87 -12.46
CA GLY A 110 -10.51 -17.89 -11.50
C GLY A 110 -9.72 -17.39 -10.29
N GLY A 111 -9.79 -16.08 -9.95
CA GLY A 111 -9.16 -15.52 -8.76
C GLY A 111 -9.54 -16.25 -7.47
N PHE A 112 -8.68 -17.16 -7.02
CA PHE A 112 -8.82 -17.78 -5.71
C PHE A 112 -8.57 -16.73 -4.64
N LEU A 113 -9.63 -16.34 -3.94
CA LEU A 113 -9.62 -15.42 -2.81
C LEU A 113 -9.06 -16.15 -1.58
N ALA A 114 -7.79 -16.55 -1.63
CA ALA A 114 -7.12 -17.24 -0.54
C ALA A 114 -6.78 -16.24 0.58
N ARG A 115 -7.72 -16.06 1.51
CA ARG A 115 -7.46 -15.41 2.80
C ARG A 115 -6.28 -16.09 3.51
N ARG A 116 -5.57 -15.36 4.38
CA ARG A 116 -4.42 -15.86 5.17
C ARG A 116 -4.60 -17.26 5.77
N ARG A 117 -5.81 -17.59 6.25
CA ARG A 117 -6.19 -18.94 6.73
C ARG A 117 -5.97 -20.06 5.71
N HIS A 118 -6.31 -19.83 4.44
CA HIS A 118 -6.20 -20.83 3.38
C HIS A 118 -4.73 -21.06 3.01
N LEU A 119 -3.92 -20.00 2.98
CA LEU A 119 -2.48 -20.10 2.78
C LEU A 119 -1.82 -20.87 3.92
N GLN A 120 -2.20 -20.59 5.17
CA GLN A 120 -1.70 -21.30 6.34
C GLN A 120 -2.03 -22.80 6.30
N ALA A 121 -3.25 -23.17 5.87
CA ALA A 121 -3.65 -24.57 5.73
C ALA A 121 -2.86 -25.30 4.62
N LEU A 122 -2.57 -24.62 3.52
CA LEU A 122 -1.73 -25.17 2.44
C LEU A 122 -0.28 -25.35 2.89
N GLU A 123 0.26 -24.40 3.65
CA GLU A 123 1.62 -24.47 4.19
C GLU A 123 1.77 -25.63 5.18
N GLN A 124 0.81 -25.79 6.10
CA GLN A 124 0.76 -26.95 7.01
C GLN A 124 0.63 -28.28 6.26
N ALA A 125 -0.21 -28.33 5.22
CA ALA A 125 -0.34 -29.54 4.39
C ALA A 125 0.98 -29.87 3.67
N ALA A 126 1.68 -28.86 3.15
CA ALA A 126 2.98 -29.04 2.51
C ALA A 126 4.05 -29.54 3.50
N GLU A 127 4.06 -29.01 4.73
CA GLU A 127 4.95 -29.45 5.79
C GLU A 127 4.71 -30.93 6.15
N HIS A 128 3.45 -31.33 6.34
CA HIS A 128 3.11 -32.73 6.61
C HIS A 128 3.47 -33.67 5.45
N LEU A 129 3.30 -33.24 4.20
CA LEU A 129 3.73 -34.02 3.03
C LEU A 129 5.25 -34.18 2.97
N GLN A 130 6.02 -33.14 3.28
CA GLN A 130 7.48 -33.22 3.35
C GLN A 130 7.94 -34.14 4.48
N GLN A 131 7.34 -34.03 5.66
CA GLN A 131 7.62 -34.91 6.79
C GLN A 131 7.29 -36.37 6.46
N GLY A 132 6.13 -36.63 5.85
CA GLY A 132 5.73 -37.96 5.39
C GLY A 132 6.70 -38.55 4.37
N LYS A 133 7.13 -37.74 3.38
CA LYS A 133 8.15 -38.15 2.40
C LYS A 133 9.49 -38.45 3.08
N ALA A 134 9.93 -37.63 4.03
CA ALA A 134 11.19 -37.82 4.74
C ALA A 134 11.16 -39.10 5.59
N GLN A 135 10.05 -39.37 6.27
CA GLN A 135 9.86 -40.61 7.03
C GLN A 135 9.79 -41.83 6.11
N LEU A 136 9.11 -41.74 4.97
CA LEU A 136 9.10 -42.82 3.99
C LEU A 136 10.53 -43.12 3.49
N LEU A 137 11.27 -42.11 3.05
CA LEU A 137 12.63 -42.32 2.53
C LEU A 137 13.66 -42.69 3.62
N GLY A 138 13.47 -42.22 4.85
CA GLY A 138 14.36 -42.50 5.99
C GLY A 138 14.07 -43.83 6.68
N ALA A 139 12.80 -44.21 6.82
CA ALA A 139 12.38 -45.46 7.47
C ALA A 139 12.50 -46.67 6.54
N TRP A 140 12.55 -46.48 5.22
CA TRP A 140 12.93 -47.54 4.27
C TRP A 140 14.40 -47.98 4.38
N ALA A 141 15.21 -47.34 5.25
CA ALA A 141 16.51 -47.86 5.67
C ALA A 141 16.42 -48.93 6.78
N GLY A 142 15.21 -49.28 7.25
CA GLY A 142 14.98 -50.20 8.38
C GLY A 142 14.42 -51.58 8.04
N GLU A 143 14.13 -51.89 6.77
CA GLU A 143 13.75 -53.24 6.34
C GLU A 143 14.69 -53.75 5.23
N LEU A 144 15.86 -54.26 5.64
CA LEU A 144 16.70 -55.25 4.96
C LEU A 144 17.61 -55.89 6.03
#